data_AF-A0A955KCN6-F1
#
_entry.id   AF-A0A955KCN6-F1
#
_cell.length_a   1.000
_cell.length_b   1.000
_cell.length_c   1.000
_cell.angle_alpha   90.00
_cell.angle_beta   90.00
_cell.angle_gamma   90.00
#
_symmetry.space_group_name_H-M   'P 1'
#
loop_
_entity.id
_entity.type
_entity.pdbx_description
1 polymer ?
#
loop_
_entity_poly.entity_id
_entity_poly.type
_entity_poly.pdbx_seq_one_letter_code
_entity_poly.pdbx_strand_id
1 'polypeptide(L)'
;MKKFTAKIVDRKLIAEMTYEVVFELEADDFSFMAGQYVEVIIPELLFDDGTGNARDFAIVPVPGFKKRISIVFLASESGFKRSLINFPIGQIVKIRGPLGYFVLPENSEREIVF
;
A
#
# COMPACT_ATOMS: atom_id res chain seq x y z
N MET A 1 11.46 9.22 7.79
CA MET A 1 11.04 8.36 6.66
C MET A 1 10.89 9.17 5.40
N LYS A 2 11.33 8.63 4.26
CA LYS A 2 11.24 9.28 2.94
C LYS A 2 9.80 9.22 2.41
N LYS A 3 9.42 10.21 1.60
CA LYS A 3 8.17 10.22 0.84
C LYS A 3 8.49 10.01 -0.64
N PHE A 4 7.68 9.21 -1.30
CA PHE A 4 7.82 8.84 -2.70
C PHE A 4 6.57 9.25 -3.47
N THR A 5 6.75 9.74 -4.69
CA THR A 5 5.64 9.86 -5.64
C THR A 5 5.38 8.49 -6.23
N ALA A 6 4.11 8.11 -6.33
CA ALA A 6 3.71 6.87 -6.99
C ALA A 6 2.44 7.07 -7.82
N LYS A 7 2.23 6.18 -8.79
CA LYS A 7 1.05 6.14 -9.65
C LYS A 7 0.25 4.88 -9.35
N ILE A 8 -1.08 4.99 -9.29
CA ILE A 8 -1.93 3.80 -9.31
C ILE A 8 -1.82 3.18 -10.71
N VAL A 9 -1.30 1.96 -10.82
CA VAL A 9 -1.10 1.29 -12.11
C VAL A 9 -2.04 0.11 -12.33
N ASP A 10 -2.61 -0.43 -11.26
CA ASP A 10 -3.61 -1.48 -11.34
C ASP A 10 -4.53 -1.44 -10.11
N ARG A 11 -5.75 -1.95 -10.27
CA ARG A 11 -6.74 -2.14 -9.21
C ARG A 11 -7.65 -3.30 -9.57
N LYS A 12 -7.80 -4.25 -8.65
CA LYS A 12 -8.65 -5.43 -8.85
C LYS A 12 -9.36 -5.85 -7.58
N LEU A 13 -10.57 -6.40 -7.75
CA LEU A 13 -11.26 -7.15 -6.70
C LEU A 13 -10.68 -8.56 -6.70
N ILE A 14 -9.98 -8.95 -5.63
CA ILE A 14 -9.28 -10.24 -5.54
C ILE A 14 -10.05 -11.29 -4.75
N ALA A 15 -11.01 -10.85 -3.93
CA ALA A 15 -11.95 -11.67 -3.20
C ALA A 15 -13.19 -10.82 -2.86
N GLU A 16 -14.21 -11.40 -2.23
CA GLU A 16 -15.40 -10.67 -1.82
C GLU A 16 -15.03 -9.42 -1.01
N MET A 17 -15.47 -8.26 -1.50
CA MET A 17 -15.18 -6.93 -0.94
C MET A 17 -13.69 -6.60 -0.75
N THR A 18 -12.76 -7.40 -1.26
CA THR A 18 -11.32 -7.26 -0.99
C THR A 18 -10.60 -6.76 -2.23
N TYR A 19 -10.01 -5.57 -2.13
CA TYR A 19 -9.34 -4.91 -3.23
C TYR A 19 -7.83 -4.94 -3.07
N GLU A 20 -7.14 -5.21 -4.16
CA GLU A 20 -5.72 -4.92 -4.33
C GLU A 20 -5.55 -3.65 -5.17
N VAL A 21 -4.72 -2.73 -4.70
CA VAL A 21 -4.30 -1.53 -5.46
C VAL A 21 -2.79 -1.57 -5.61
N VAL A 22 -2.31 -1.49 -6.85
CA VAL A 22 -0.90 -1.54 -7.20
C VAL A 22 -0.40 -0.14 -7.48
N PHE A 23 0.73 0.21 -6.85
CA PHE A 23 1.41 1.48 -7.04
C PHE A 23 2.76 1.27 -7.71
N GLU A 24 3.06 2.06 -8.74
CA GLU A 24 4.39 2.17 -9.31
C GLU A 24 5.08 3.43 -8.76
N LEU A 25 6.18 3.24 -8.05
CA LEU A 25 6.99 4.31 -7.48
C LEU A 25 7.85 4.95 -8.58
N GLU A 26 7.94 6.27 -8.57
CA GLU A 26 8.84 7.01 -9.48
C GLU A 26 10.32 6.90 -9.08
N ALA A 27 10.61 6.48 -7.85
CA ALA A 27 11.98 6.37 -7.34
C ALA A 27 12.48 4.92 -7.35
N ASP A 28 13.80 4.79 -7.54
CA ASP A 28 14.47 3.51 -7.76
C ASP A 28 15.09 2.95 -6.47
N ASP A 29 15.09 3.74 -5.41
CA ASP A 29 15.74 3.45 -4.14
C ASP A 29 14.76 3.00 -3.04
N PHE A 30 13.49 2.75 -3.40
CA PHE A 30 12.55 2.15 -2.46
C PHE A 30 12.88 0.67 -2.25
N SER A 31 13.22 0.31 -1.02
CA SER A 31 13.43 -1.06 -0.57
C SER A 31 12.70 -1.26 0.75
N PHE A 32 12.27 -2.50 1.02
CA PHE A 32 11.55 -2.86 2.23
C PHE A 32 11.82 -4.33 2.58
N MET A 33 11.59 -4.69 3.84
CA MET A 33 11.57 -6.07 4.30
C MET A 33 10.14 -6.59 4.38
N ALA A 34 9.93 -7.88 4.11
CA ALA A 34 8.62 -8.50 4.22
C ALA A 34 8.04 -8.31 5.64
N GLY A 35 6.78 -7.89 5.71
CA GLY A 35 6.07 -7.55 6.95
C GLY A 35 6.14 -6.07 7.36
N GLN A 36 6.89 -5.24 6.63
CA GLN A 36 6.81 -3.78 6.75
C GLN A 36 5.54 -3.21 6.09
N TYR A 37 5.22 -1.97 6.46
CA TYR A 37 4.05 -1.23 5.97
C TYR A 37 4.46 0.13 5.39
N VAL A 38 3.53 0.77 4.69
CA VAL A 38 3.64 2.16 4.20
C VAL A 38 2.44 2.96 4.63
N GLU A 39 2.61 4.27 4.78
CA GLU A 39 1.48 5.20 4.81
C GLU A 39 1.19 5.66 3.38
N VAL A 40 -0.03 5.40 2.92
CA VAL A 40 -0.55 5.86 1.63
C VAL A 40 -1.30 7.16 1.84
N ILE A 41 -0.88 8.20 1.14
CA ILE A 41 -1.45 9.55 1.23
C ILE A 41 -2.03 9.91 -0.14
N ILE A 42 -3.33 10.17 -0.18
CA ILE A 42 -4.04 10.55 -1.41
C ILE A 42 -4.19 12.08 -1.49
N PRO A 43 -4.08 12.69 -2.69
CA PRO A 43 -4.05 14.15 -2.82
C PRO A 43 -5.38 14.80 -2.44
N GLU A 44 -6.50 14.13 -2.72
CA GLU A 44 -7.85 14.60 -2.44
C GLU A 44 -8.72 13.40 -2.04
N LEU A 45 -9.73 13.63 -1.19
CA LEU A 45 -10.74 12.64 -0.85
C LEU A 45 -11.94 12.82 -1.79
N LEU A 46 -12.27 11.81 -2.60
CA LEU A 46 -13.50 11.80 -3.41
C LEU A 46 -14.75 11.60 -2.54
N PHE A 47 -14.57 11.08 -1.33
CA PHE A 47 -15.60 10.83 -0.34
C PHE A 47 -15.08 11.26 1.03
N ASP A 48 -15.93 11.90 1.82
CA ASP A 48 -15.55 12.37 3.16
C ASP A 48 -15.06 11.20 4.04
N ASP A 49 -13.99 11.45 4.78
CA ASP A 49 -13.41 10.49 5.71
C ASP A 49 -12.89 11.25 6.92
N GLY A 50 -13.58 11.09 8.05
CA GLY A 50 -13.23 11.79 9.31
C GLY A 50 -11.85 11.45 9.86
N THR A 51 -11.21 10.39 9.36
CA THR A 51 -9.83 10.04 9.72
C THR A 51 -8.78 10.65 8.76
N GLY A 52 -9.19 11.36 7.71
CA GLY A 52 -8.31 12.11 6.81
C GLY A 52 -7.82 11.33 5.58
N ASN A 53 -6.83 11.88 4.87
CA ASN A 53 -6.38 11.40 3.55
C ASN A 53 -5.14 10.49 3.59
N ALA A 54 -4.77 9.92 4.75
CA ALA A 54 -3.56 9.13 4.91
C ALA A 54 -3.78 7.88 5.79
N ARG A 55 -3.41 6.69 5.31
CA ARG A 55 -3.59 5.44 6.07
C ARG A 55 -2.41 4.49 5.91
N ASP A 56 -2.14 3.75 6.97
CA ASP A 56 -1.12 2.70 6.99
C ASP A 56 -1.66 1.40 6.39
N PHE A 57 -0.87 0.78 5.51
CA PHE A 57 -1.14 -0.54 4.93
C PHE A 57 0.13 -1.37 4.86
N ALA A 58 0.01 -2.66 5.20
CA ALA A 58 1.08 -3.63 4.96
C ALA A 58 1.45 -3.66 3.47
N ILE A 59 2.75 -3.78 3.20
CA ILE A 59 3.27 -3.88 1.83
C ILE A 59 3.07 -5.31 1.34
N VAL A 60 2.44 -5.45 0.18
CA VAL A 60 2.44 -6.69 -0.60
C VAL A 60 3.45 -6.54 -1.75
N PRO A 61 4.47 -7.41 -1.84
CA PRO A 61 5.43 -7.37 -2.94
C PRO A 61 4.74 -7.72 -4.26
N VAL A 62 5.13 -7.04 -5.35
CA VAL A 62 4.64 -7.35 -6.71
C VAL A 62 5.72 -8.13 -7.46
N PRO A 63 5.58 -9.46 -7.64
CA PRO A 63 6.64 -10.28 -8.24
C PRO A 63 7.03 -9.82 -9.65
N GLY A 64 8.32 -9.73 -9.92
CA GLY A 64 8.85 -9.29 -11.22
C GLY A 64 8.93 -7.77 -11.41
N PHE A 65 8.49 -6.95 -10.45
CA PHE A 65 8.48 -5.49 -10.57
C PHE A 65 9.17 -4.80 -9.39
N LYS A 66 10.41 -4.35 -9.58
CA LYS A 66 11.23 -3.72 -8.53
C LYS A 66 10.67 -2.39 -8.01
N LYS A 67 9.91 -1.66 -8.82
CA LYS A 67 9.33 -0.35 -8.47
C LYS A 67 7.84 -0.43 -8.13
N ARG A 68 7.30 -1.63 -7.95
CA ARG A 68 5.88 -1.79 -7.65
C ARG A 68 5.69 -2.43 -6.29
N ILE A 69 4.77 -1.84 -5.56
CA ILE A 69 4.21 -2.40 -4.34
C ILE A 69 2.69 -2.41 -4.49
N SER A 70 2.03 -3.31 -3.78
CA SER A 70 0.58 -3.25 -3.65
C SER A 70 0.17 -3.20 -2.20
N ILE A 71 -1.07 -2.77 -1.99
CA ILE A 71 -1.78 -2.86 -0.74
C ILE A 71 -3.04 -3.67 -0.98
N VAL A 72 -3.49 -4.38 0.05
CA VAL A 72 -4.74 -5.12 0.03
C VAL A 72 -5.61 -4.65 1.19
N PHE A 73 -6.90 -4.40 0.93
CA PHE A 73 -7.84 -4.00 1.97
C PHE A 73 -9.26 -4.46 1.68
N LEU A 74 -10.00 -4.70 2.76
CA LEU A 74 -11.46 -4.86 2.71
C LEU A 74 -12.11 -3.49 2.48
N ALA A 75 -13.03 -3.42 1.51
CA ALA A 75 -13.90 -2.29 1.27
C ALA A 75 -14.77 -2.02 2.52
N SER A 76 -15.04 -0.75 2.78
CA SER A 76 -15.88 -0.31 3.88
C SER A 76 -16.40 1.11 3.59
N GLU A 77 -17.15 1.67 4.54
CA GLU A 77 -17.64 3.06 4.48
C GLU A 77 -16.54 4.12 4.58
N SER A 78 -15.26 3.74 4.77
CA SER A 78 -14.15 4.68 4.77
C SER A 78 -14.05 5.43 3.44
N GLY A 79 -14.23 6.75 3.50
CA GLY A 79 -14.09 7.62 2.33
C GLY A 79 -12.71 7.53 1.68
N PHE A 80 -11.65 7.29 2.45
CA PHE A 80 -10.30 7.04 1.94
C PHE A 80 -10.25 5.78 1.07
N LYS A 81 -10.77 4.65 1.56
CA LYS A 81 -10.79 3.38 0.81
C LYS A 81 -11.68 3.48 -0.42
N ARG A 82 -12.85 4.11 -0.27
CA ARG A 82 -13.75 4.40 -1.41
C ARG A 82 -13.08 5.29 -2.44
N SER A 83 -12.32 6.29 -2.03
CA SER A 83 -11.56 7.16 -2.95
C SER A 83 -10.51 6.35 -3.72
N LEU A 84 -9.72 5.50 -3.04
CA LEU A 84 -8.77 4.60 -3.70
C LEU A 84 -9.43 3.65 -4.71
N ILE A 85 -10.62 3.12 -4.39
CA ILE A 85 -11.39 2.26 -5.31
C ILE A 85 -11.93 3.03 -6.52
N ASN A 86 -12.11 4.35 -6.44
CA ASN A 86 -12.72 5.14 -7.51
C ASN A 86 -11.73 6.02 -8.30
N PHE A 87 -10.50 6.18 -7.83
CA PHE A 87 -9.49 6.93 -8.59
C PHE A 87 -9.23 6.33 -9.97
N PRO A 88 -8.90 7.16 -10.98
CA PRO A 88 -8.48 6.65 -12.27
C PRO A 88 -7.11 5.95 -12.13
N ILE A 89 -6.87 4.93 -12.97
CA ILE A 89 -5.51 4.44 -13.19
C ILE A 89 -4.66 5.60 -13.72
N GLY A 90 -3.43 5.73 -13.21
CA GLY A 90 -2.54 6.87 -13.45
C GLY A 90 -2.63 7.97 -12.39
N GLN A 91 -3.60 7.92 -11.46
CA GLN A 91 -3.70 8.87 -10.35
C GLN A 91 -2.39 8.91 -9.55
N ILE A 92 -1.90 10.12 -9.31
CA ILE A 92 -0.72 10.36 -8.48
C ILE A 92 -1.11 10.29 -7.01
N VAL A 93 -0.32 9.57 -6.22
CA VAL A 93 -0.40 9.49 -4.75
C VAL A 93 0.99 9.69 -4.13
N LYS A 94 1.05 9.81 -2.81
CA LYS A 94 2.32 9.77 -2.07
C LYS A 94 2.38 8.53 -1.18
N ILE A 95 3.54 7.91 -1.14
CA ILE A 95 3.85 6.77 -0.28
C ILE A 95 4.93 7.23 0.71
N ARG A 96 4.68 7.10 2.01
CA ARG A 96 5.70 7.32 3.06
C ARG A 96 6.10 5.97 3.64
N GLY A 97 7.40 5.67 3.67
CA GLY A 97 7.90 4.39 4.19
C GLY A 97 9.29 4.02 3.68
N PRO A 98 9.66 2.72 3.78
CA PRO A 98 8.94 1.70 4.54
C PRO A 98 8.91 2.03 6.05
N LEU A 99 7.96 1.45 6.77
CA LEU A 99 7.76 1.57 8.21
C LEU A 99 7.57 0.20 8.85
N GLY A 100 7.75 0.14 10.17
CA GLY A 100 7.50 -1.06 10.96
C GLY A 100 8.71 -1.98 11.12
N TYR A 101 8.58 -2.85 12.12
CA TYR A 101 9.59 -3.81 12.58
C TYR A 101 9.03 -5.23 12.68
N PHE A 102 7.83 -5.47 12.13
CA PHE A 102 7.23 -6.80 12.03
C PHE A 102 7.88 -7.57 10.88
N VAL A 103 9.15 -7.91 11.05
CA VAL A 103 9.95 -8.66 10.08
C VAL A 103 10.31 -10.02 10.65
N LEU A 104 10.71 -10.94 9.78
CA LEU A 104 11.20 -12.24 10.23
C LEU A 104 12.37 -12.09 11.21
N PRO A 105 12.44 -12.94 12.26
CA PRO A 105 13.61 -12.97 13.13
C PRO A 105 14.85 -13.40 12.34
N GLU A 106 16.01 -12.83 12.68
CA GLU A 106 17.28 -13.21 12.04
C GLU A 106 17.65 -14.67 12.34
N ASN A 107 17.32 -15.16 13.55
CA ASN A 107 17.47 -16.55 13.91
C ASN A 107 16.26 -17.37 13.41
N SER A 108 16.52 -18.29 12.47
CA SER A 108 15.55 -19.19 11.84
C SER A 108 15.59 -20.63 12.38
N GLU A 109 16.28 -20.88 13.50
CA GLU A 109 16.38 -22.20 14.14
C GLU A 109 15.08 -22.64 14.83
N ARG A 110 14.16 -21.70 15.07
CA ARG A 110 12.83 -21.98 15.60
C ARG A 110 11.81 -22.04 14.48
N GLU A 111 10.88 -22.97 14.59
CA GLU A 111 9.74 -23.05 13.68
C GLU A 111 8.91 -21.75 13.71
N ILE A 112 8.47 -21.32 12.54
CA ILE A 112 7.65 -20.11 12.36
C ILE A 112 6.28 -20.56 11.85
N VAL A 113 5.23 -20.09 12.52
CA VAL A 113 3.83 -20.36 12.18
C VAL A 113 3.13 -19.02 11.91
N PHE A 114 2.34 -18.95 10.84
CA PHE A 114 1.59 -17.78 10.39
C PHE A 114 0.08 -18.03 10.49
#